data_AF-A0A453QKG9-F1
#
_entry.id   AF-A0A453QKG9-F1
#
_cell.length_a   1.000
_cell.length_b   1.000
_cell.length_c   1.000
_cell.angle_alpha   90.00
_cell.angle_beta   90.00
_cell.angle_gamma   90.00
#
_symmetry.space_group_name_H-M   'P 1'
#
loop_
_entity.id
_entity.type
_entity.pdbx_description
1 polymer ?
#
loop_
_entity_poly.entity_id
_entity_poly.type
_entity_poly.pdbx_seq_one_letter_code
_entity_poly.pdbx_strand_id
1 'polypeptide(L)'
;MHAAVFVVEEDIAAYTVRAVDDPRTLDKILYMRLLANMVSHNELIAMWERKTGRTFQIERVPEADLLKLINEAAFPLNILLSLSLSVLVRGDVPSQPRH
;
A
#
# COMPACT_ATOMS: atom_id res chain seq x y z
N MET A 1 -0.89 -12.46 2.04
CA MET A 1 -0.57 -11.02 1.94
C MET A 1 -1.84 -10.30 1.62
N HIS A 2 -2.07 -9.18 2.30
CA HIS A 2 -3.29 -8.40 2.12
C HIS A 2 -3.17 -7.53 0.86
N ALA A 3 -4.32 -7.08 0.35
CA ALA A 3 -4.35 -6.14 -0.75
C ALA A 3 -4.12 -4.71 -0.25
N ALA A 4 -3.30 -3.96 -0.96
CA ALA A 4 -3.05 -2.55 -0.72
C ALA A 4 -3.67 -1.71 -1.83
N VAL A 5 -3.88 -0.42 -1.57
CA VAL A 5 -4.38 0.52 -2.58
C VAL A 5 -3.20 1.29 -3.14
N PHE A 6 -3.06 1.28 -4.47
CA PHE A 6 -2.03 2.04 -5.18
C PHE A 6 -2.68 3.20 -5.94
N VAL A 7 -2.27 4.43 -5.67
CA VAL A 7 -2.77 5.63 -6.37
C VAL A 7 -1.56 6.36 -6.91
N VAL A 8 -1.62 6.73 -8.19
CA VAL A 8 -0.58 7.56 -8.80
C VAL A 8 -0.63 8.96 -8.22
N GLU A 9 0.53 9.60 -8.10
CA GLU A 9 0.69 10.87 -7.40
C GLU A 9 -0.15 12.00 -8.03
N GLU A 10 -0.35 11.98 -9.35
CA GLU A 10 -1.18 12.95 -10.06
C GLU A 10 -2.66 12.87 -9.64
N ASP A 11 -3.17 11.65 -9.44
CA ASP A 11 -4.53 11.44 -8.98
C ASP A 11 -4.68 11.90 -7.52
N ILE A 12 -3.69 11.61 -6.66
CA ILE A 12 -3.68 12.11 -5.28
C ILE A 12 -3.79 13.64 -5.28
N ALA A 13 -2.95 14.32 -6.05
CA ALA A 13 -2.98 15.78 -6.15
C ALA A 13 -4.33 16.31 -6.67
N ALA A 14 -4.87 15.69 -7.71
CA ALA A 14 -6.15 16.08 -8.28
C ALA A 14 -7.32 15.92 -7.29
N TYR A 15 -7.37 14.81 -6.55
CA TYR A 15 -8.40 14.57 -5.54
C TYR A 15 -8.23 15.50 -4.33
N THR A 16 -7.00 15.79 -3.92
CA THR A 16 -6.73 16.74 -2.84
C THR A 16 -7.24 18.14 -3.19
N VAL A 17 -6.96 18.66 -4.39
CA VAL A 17 -7.45 19.99 -4.82
C VAL A 17 -8.97 20.03 -4.84
N ARG A 18 -9.62 18.97 -5.36
CA ARG A 18 -11.09 18.87 -5.39
C ARG A 18 -11.71 18.83 -3.99
N ALA A 19 -11.00 18.30 -2.99
CA ALA A 19 -11.50 18.17 -1.63
C ALA A 19 -11.42 19.47 -0.82
N VAL A 20 -10.69 20.49 -1.27
CA VAL A 20 -10.55 21.77 -0.54
C VAL A 20 -11.87 22.54 -0.51
N ASP A 21 -12.58 22.62 -1.64
CA ASP A 21 -13.79 23.42 -1.78
C ASP A 21 -15.10 22.59 -1.73
N ASP A 22 -15.00 21.27 -1.52
CA ASP A 22 -16.18 20.41 -1.42
C ASP A 22 -16.73 20.43 0.03
N PRO A 23 -17.93 20.96 0.27
CA PRO A 23 -18.48 21.00 1.64
C PRO A 23 -18.70 19.59 2.24
N ARG A 24 -18.71 18.52 1.42
CA ARG A 24 -18.84 17.14 1.90
C ARG A 24 -17.57 16.62 2.58
N THR A 25 -16.42 17.24 2.34
CA THR A 25 -15.12 16.84 2.92
C THR A 25 -14.74 17.68 4.14
N LEU A 26 -15.51 18.72 4.47
CA LEU A 26 -15.30 19.54 5.66
C LEU A 26 -15.34 18.67 6.94
N ASP A 27 -14.27 18.75 7.73
CA ASP A 27 -14.07 17.96 8.96
C ASP A 27 -14.20 16.44 8.78
N LYS A 28 -13.80 15.93 7.60
CA LYS A 28 -13.78 14.50 7.28
C LYS A 28 -12.39 14.01 6.86
N ILE A 29 -12.16 12.72 7.05
CA ILE A 29 -11.04 12.00 6.44
C ILE A 29 -11.49 11.49 5.07
N LEU A 30 -10.80 11.92 4.01
CA LEU A 30 -11.03 11.43 2.66
C LEU A 30 -10.15 10.20 2.38
N TYR A 31 -10.77 9.04 2.18
CA TYR A 31 -10.09 7.82 1.79
C TYR A 31 -10.11 7.63 0.28
N MET A 32 -8.94 7.64 -0.37
CA MET A 32 -8.80 7.32 -1.80
C MET A 32 -8.73 5.81 -2.01
N ARG A 33 -9.87 5.13 -1.90
CA ARG A 33 -9.97 3.66 -1.97
C ARG A 33 -10.70 3.22 -3.24
N LEU A 34 -10.02 3.33 -4.38
CA LEU A 34 -10.55 2.83 -5.65
C LEU A 34 -10.41 1.30 -5.69
N LEU A 35 -11.53 0.57 -5.76
CA LEU A 35 -11.52 -0.90 -5.79
C LEU A 35 -10.70 -1.46 -6.96
N ALA A 36 -10.67 -0.75 -8.10
CA ALA A 36 -9.88 -1.10 -9.26
C ALA A 36 -8.35 -1.06 -8.99
N ASN A 37 -7.93 -0.32 -7.97
CA ASN A 37 -6.53 -0.12 -7.61
C ASN A 37 -6.11 -0.94 -6.39
N MET A 38 -6.98 -1.84 -5.93
CA MET A 38 -6.72 -2.73 -4.80
C MET A 38 -6.02 -3.99 -5.30
N VAL A 39 -4.75 -4.13 -4.96
CA VAL A 39 -3.90 -5.21 -5.49
C VAL A 39 -3.04 -5.78 -4.36
N SER A 40 -2.94 -7.10 -4.26
CA SER A 40 -1.99 -7.75 -3.36
C SER A 40 -0.58 -7.76 -3.94
N HIS A 41 0.44 -7.89 -3.09
CA HIS A 41 1.83 -7.94 -3.55
C HIS A 41 2.09 -9.06 -4.58
N ASN A 42 1.43 -10.21 -4.41
CA ASN A 42 1.53 -11.33 -5.37
C ASN A 42 0.92 -10.97 -6.74
N GLU A 43 -0.24 -10.31 -6.75
CA GLU A 43 -0.87 -9.87 -7.99
C GLU A 43 -0.04 -8.80 -8.69
N LEU A 44 0.60 -7.90 -7.91
CA LEU A 44 1.52 -6.89 -8.44
C LEU A 44 2.73 -7.54 -9.12
N ILE A 45 3.35 -8.54 -8.48
CA ILE A 45 4.44 -9.33 -9.08
C ILE A 45 3.95 -9.98 -10.38
N ALA A 46 2.81 -10.67 -10.35
CA ALA A 46 2.25 -11.33 -11.54
C ALA A 46 1.94 -10.34 -12.68
N MET A 47 1.46 -9.13 -12.37
CA MET A 47 1.28 -8.07 -13.36
C MET A 47 2.60 -7.65 -13.99
N TRP A 48 3.66 -7.52 -13.18
CA TRP A 48 4.99 -7.14 -13.65
C TRP A 48 5.64 -8.22 -14.52
N GLU A 49 5.50 -9.50 -14.14
CA GLU A 49 5.95 -10.64 -14.94
C GLU A 49 5.28 -10.64 -16.32
N ARG A 50 3.95 -10.49 -16.37
CA ARG A 50 3.21 -10.38 -17.64
C ARG A 50 3.68 -9.21 -18.50
N LYS A 51 3.94 -8.05 -17.89
CA LYS A 51 4.37 -6.84 -18.61
C LYS A 51 5.79 -6.98 -19.18
N THR A 52 6.67 -7.68 -18.48
CA THR A 52 8.08 -7.82 -18.86
C THR A 52 8.39 -9.11 -19.62
N GLY A 53 7.49 -10.09 -19.62
CA GLY A 53 7.71 -11.42 -20.19
C GLY A 53 8.73 -12.25 -19.43
N ARG A 54 9.03 -11.91 -18.17
CA ARG A 54 10.02 -12.59 -17.32
C ARG A 54 9.33 -13.22 -16.12
N THR A 55 9.88 -14.33 -15.65
CA THR A 55 9.50 -14.95 -14.38
C THR A 55 10.54 -14.59 -13.34
N PHE A 56 10.09 -14.09 -12.19
CA PHE A 56 10.97 -13.74 -11.08
C PHE A 56 11.17 -14.94 -10.15
N GLN A 57 12.35 -15.03 -9.55
CA GLN A 57 12.58 -15.92 -8.42
C GLN A 57 11.95 -15.28 -7.18
N ILE A 58 11.01 -15.96 -6.55
CA ILE A 58 10.27 -15.45 -5.39
C ILE A 58 10.80 -16.14 -4.14
N GLU A 59 11.40 -15.34 -3.24
CA GLU A 59 11.71 -15.77 -1.89
C GLU A 59 10.57 -15.36 -0.95
N ARG A 60 10.10 -16.29 -0.12
CA ARG A 60 9.04 -16.04 0.86
C ARG A 60 9.67 -15.80 2.23
N VAL A 61 9.54 -14.58 2.73
CA VAL A 61 10.00 -14.20 4.07
C VAL A 61 8.82 -14.28 5.06
N PRO A 62 8.89 -15.11 6.10
CA PRO A 62 7.89 -15.14 7.18
C PRO A 62 7.85 -13.81 7.96
N GLU A 63 6.68 -13.46 8.51
CA GLU A 63 6.54 -12.22 9.32
C GLU A 63 7.54 -12.17 10.49
N ALA A 64 7.78 -13.30 11.16
CA ALA A 64 8.73 -13.37 12.27
C ALA A 64 10.18 -13.01 11.87
N ASP A 65 10.60 -13.41 10.67
CA ASP A 65 11.94 -13.08 10.18
C ASP A 65 12.01 -11.65 9.66
N LEU A 66 10.94 -11.14 9.04
CA LEU A 66 10.82 -9.73 8.69
C LEU A 66 10.91 -8.82 9.93
N LEU A 67 10.30 -9.21 11.05
CA LEU A 67 10.39 -8.48 12.32
C LEU A 67 11.82 -8.44 12.87
N LYS A 68 12.60 -9.52 12.73
CA LYS A 68 14.03 -9.51 13.07
C LYS A 68 14.79 -8.55 12.17
N LEU A 69 14.58 -8.61 10.86
CA LEU A 69 15.20 -7.68 9.91
C LEU A 69 14.92 -6.22 10.26
N ILE A 70 13.68 -5.90 10.65
CA ILE A 70 13.30 -4.54 11.08
C ILE A 70 14.11 -4.09 12.30
N ASN A 71 14.26 -4.96 13.30
CA ASN A 71 14.99 -4.64 14.53
C ASN A 71 16.50 -4.49 14.30
N GLU A 72 17.06 -5.23 13.35
CA GLU A 72 18.50 -5.24 13.05
C GLU A 72 18.90 -4.19 12.01
N ALA A 73 17.96 -3.71 11.19
CA ALA A 73 18.24 -2.74 10.13
C ALA A 73 18.58 -1.34 10.68
N ALA A 74 19.56 -0.71 10.05
CA ALA A 74 19.90 0.69 10.34
C ALA A 74 18.83 1.65 9.79
N PHE A 75 18.75 2.85 10.37
CA PHE A 75 17.95 3.93 9.83
C PHE A 75 18.47 4.35 8.44
N PRO A 76 17.60 4.60 7.44
CA PRO A 76 16.12 4.61 7.50
C PRO A 76 15.45 3.27 7.09
N LEU A 77 16.21 2.22 6.84
CA LEU A 77 15.68 0.96 6.28
C LEU A 77 14.69 0.27 7.22
N ASN A 78 14.92 0.31 8.53
CA ASN A 78 13.98 -0.21 9.53
C ASN A 78 12.57 0.41 9.42
N ILE A 79 12.47 1.71 9.10
CA ILE A 79 11.19 2.40 8.88
C ILE A 79 10.53 1.88 7.59
N LEU A 80 11.27 1.78 6.49
CA LEU A 80 10.73 1.30 5.22
C LEU A 80 10.21 -0.14 5.33
N LEU A 81 10.94 -1.01 6.03
CA LEU A 81 10.52 -2.39 6.29
C LEU A 81 9.28 -2.43 7.20
N SER A 82 9.21 -1.56 8.22
CA SER A 82 8.04 -1.45 9.10
C SER A 82 6.77 -1.01 8.36
N LEU A 83 6.89 -0.03 7.45
CA LEU A 83 5.79 0.42 6.59
C LEU A 83 5.33 -0.71 5.66
N SER A 84 6.28 -1.43 5.07
CA SER A 84 5.98 -2.58 4.20
C SER A 84 5.25 -3.69 4.94
N LEU A 85 5.66 -4.00 6.18
CA LEU A 85 4.98 -4.96 7.05
C LEU A 85 3.53 -4.54 7.32
N SER A 86 3.31 -3.31 7.77
CA SER A 86 1.97 -2.79 8.10
C SER A 86 1.03 -2.84 6.89
N VAL A 87 1.49 -2.39 5.73
CA VAL A 87 0.66 -2.30 4.51
C VAL A 87 0.47 -3.65 3.82
N LEU A 88 1.54 -4.43 3.59
CA LEU A 88 1.50 -5.62 2.73
C LEU A 88 1.24 -6.93 3.48
N VAL A 89 1.64 -7.00 4.75
CA VAL A 89 1.49 -8.21 5.57
C VAL A 89 0.28 -8.10 6.47
N ARG A 90 0.15 -7.03 7.25
CA ARG A 90 -0.96 -6.84 8.21
C ARG A 90 -2.23 -6.29 7.58
N GLY A 91 -2.08 -5.56 6.47
CA GLY A 91 -3.23 -5.01 5.75
C GLY A 91 -3.88 -3.84 6.48
N ASP A 92 -3.10 -3.04 7.20
CA ASP A 92 -3.54 -1.84 7.92
C ASP A 92 -3.89 -0.72 6.92
N VAL A 93 -4.91 -0.94 6.09
CA VAL A 93 -5.54 0.10 5.28
C VAL A 93 -6.74 0.59 6.06
N PRO A 94 -6.77 1.85 6.53
CA PRO A 94 -7.87 2.34 7.34
C PRO A 94 -9.20 2.14 6.61
N SER A 95 -10.13 1.48 7.30
CA SER A 95 -11.45 1.20 6.77
C SER A 95 -12.26 2.49 6.76
N GLN A 96 -12.96 2.74 5.65
CA GLN A 96 -13.94 3.81 5.61
C GLN A 96 -15.07 3.45 6.60
N PRO A 97 -15.44 4.34 7.53
CA PRO A 97 -16.53 4.07 8.43
C PRO A 97 -17.80 3.79 7.61
N ARG A 98 -18.45 2.65 7.91
CA ARG A 98 -19.78 2.36 7.38
C ARG A 98 -20.74 3.38 8.02
N HIS A 99 -21.28 4.27 7.19
CA HIS A 99 -22.44 5.08 7.55
C HIS A 99 -23.67 4.17 7.72
#